data_AF-A0A926SF33-F1
#
_entry.id   AF-A0A926SF33-F1
#
_cell.length_a   1.000
_cell.length_b   1.000
_cell.length_c   1.000
_cell.angle_alpha   90.00
_cell.angle_beta   90.00
_cell.angle_gamma   90.00
#
_symmetry.space_group_name_H-M   'P 1'
#
loop_
_entity.id
_entity.type
_entity.pdbx_description
1 polymer ?
#
loop_
_entity_poly.entity_id
_entity_poly.type
_entity_poly.pdbx_seq_one_letter_code
_entity_poly.pdbx_strand_id
1 'polypeptide(L)'
;MTPRRTSKKSQPNTSDGKVKSDNQQNNPDELFPVVGIGASAGRLEAFTQLLNHLPTDTGMAFVMIQHMASEHESALSVILGRATEMPVHEAQDGMAVAPNQVYVIPPNASMTAEKAPAHLPLRS
;
A
#
# COMPACT_ATOMS: atom_id res chain seq x y z
N MET A 1 62.23 -33.19 -32.42
CA MET A 1 62.31 -31.78 -31.97
C MET A 1 61.90 -31.70 -30.51
N THR A 2 62.71 -31.06 -29.67
CA THR A 2 62.29 -30.41 -28.42
C THR A 2 62.18 -28.88 -28.70
N PRO A 3 61.78 -27.98 -27.77
CA PRO A 3 61.38 -28.14 -26.36
C PRO A 3 59.96 -27.51 -26.12
N ARG A 4 59.53 -26.74 -25.09
CA ARG A 4 60.11 -26.09 -23.88
C ARG A 4 58.97 -25.68 -22.89
N ARG A 5 59.35 -25.18 -21.69
CA ARG A 5 58.84 -24.01 -20.89
C ARG A 5 57.48 -23.32 -21.31
N THR A 6 56.67 -22.69 -20.44
CA THR A 6 56.97 -21.99 -19.16
C THR A 6 55.74 -21.68 -18.26
N SER A 7 55.91 -21.75 -16.93
CA SER A 7 55.46 -20.82 -15.85
C SER A 7 54.09 -20.11 -15.75
N LYS A 8 53.59 -20.11 -14.50
CA LYS A 8 52.96 -18.98 -13.72
C LYS A 8 51.58 -18.40 -14.10
N LYS A 9 50.60 -18.74 -13.24
CA LYS A 9 49.81 -17.82 -12.36
C LYS A 9 49.46 -16.42 -12.88
N SER A 10 48.17 -16.22 -13.19
CA SER A 10 47.44 -14.94 -13.04
C SER A 10 45.96 -15.20 -12.69
N GLN A 11 45.40 -14.45 -11.75
CA GLN A 11 43.95 -14.20 -11.65
C GLN A 11 43.64 -12.86 -12.35
N PRO A 12 42.41 -12.66 -12.80
CA PRO A 12 41.71 -11.43 -12.41
C PRO A 12 40.34 -11.69 -11.78
N ASN A 13 39.78 -10.66 -11.16
CA ASN A 13 38.46 -10.63 -10.53
C ASN A 13 37.34 -10.30 -11.53
N THR A 14 36.09 -10.32 -11.03
CA THR A 14 34.86 -9.68 -11.58
C THR A 14 34.31 -10.28 -12.90
N SER A 15 33.01 -10.20 -13.20
CA SER A 15 31.95 -9.40 -12.56
C SER A 15 30.58 -10.12 -12.48
N ASP A 16 29.75 -9.63 -11.56
CA ASP A 16 28.30 -9.40 -11.68
C ASP A 16 27.34 -10.48 -12.22
N GLY A 17 26.49 -10.96 -11.30
CA GLY A 17 25.30 -11.77 -11.58
C GLY A 17 24.36 -11.82 -10.37
N LYS A 18 24.34 -10.78 -9.54
CA LYS A 18 23.60 -10.77 -8.27
C LYS A 18 22.10 -10.65 -8.53
N VAL A 19 21.41 -11.79 -8.46
CA VAL A 19 19.94 -11.86 -8.42
C VAL A 19 19.43 -10.90 -7.34
N LYS A 20 18.61 -9.94 -7.73
CA LYS A 20 17.82 -9.14 -6.79
C LYS A 20 16.66 -10.01 -6.34
N SER A 21 16.74 -10.53 -5.12
CA SER A 21 15.52 -10.95 -4.43
C SER A 21 14.81 -9.68 -3.99
N ASP A 22 13.63 -9.42 -4.54
CA ASP A 22 12.77 -8.29 -4.14
C ASP A 22 12.10 -8.59 -2.79
N ASN A 23 12.94 -8.73 -1.77
CA ASN A 23 12.54 -8.82 -0.37
C ASN A 23 12.16 -7.40 0.07
N GLN A 24 10.94 -6.99 -0.25
CA GLN A 24 10.38 -5.69 0.12
C GLN A 24 10.15 -5.64 1.63
N GLN A 25 11.24 -5.35 2.36
CA GLN A 25 11.25 -5.17 3.80
C GLN A 25 10.48 -3.89 4.11
N ASN A 26 9.18 -4.03 4.41
CA ASN A 26 8.33 -2.95 4.89
C ASN A 26 8.93 -2.36 6.18
N ASN A 27 9.72 -1.30 6.06
CA ASN A 27 10.22 -0.53 7.19
C ASN A 27 9.02 0.21 7.79
N PRO A 28 8.63 -0.04 9.06
CA PRO A 28 7.49 0.64 9.66
C PRO A 28 7.69 2.16 9.83
N ASP A 29 8.94 2.63 9.70
CA ASP A 29 9.32 4.04 9.73
C ASP A 29 9.22 4.76 8.37
N GLU A 30 8.94 4.04 7.27
CA GLU A 30 8.90 4.61 5.93
C GLU A 30 7.55 5.28 5.63
N LEU A 31 7.58 6.59 5.42
CA LEU A 31 6.38 7.42 5.25
C LEU A 31 5.74 7.20 3.87
N PHE A 32 4.49 6.75 3.85
CA PHE A 32 3.69 6.56 2.65
C PHE A 32 2.54 7.59 2.53
N PRO A 33 2.06 7.93 1.31
CA PRO A 33 0.92 8.84 1.14
C PRO A 33 -0.42 8.21 1.53
N VAL A 34 -1.30 9.01 2.14
CA VAL A 34 -2.70 8.67 2.40
C VAL A 34 -3.60 9.58 1.56
N VAL A 35 -4.44 9.01 0.72
CA VAL A 35 -5.28 9.71 -0.27
C VAL A 35 -6.74 9.67 0.18
N GLY A 36 -7.22 10.78 0.75
CA GLY A 36 -8.63 10.95 1.13
C GLY A 36 -9.49 11.39 -0.06
N ILE A 37 -10.61 10.69 -0.31
CA ILE A 37 -11.47 10.90 -1.48
C ILE A 37 -12.93 11.04 -1.05
N GLY A 38 -13.52 12.21 -1.31
CA GLY A 38 -14.89 12.56 -0.90
C GLY A 38 -15.93 12.48 -2.03
N ALA A 39 -16.97 11.67 -1.84
CA ALA A 39 -18.12 11.56 -2.73
C ALA A 39 -19.43 11.97 -2.04
N SER A 40 -20.42 12.31 -2.87
CA SER A 40 -21.81 12.58 -2.48
C SER A 40 -22.73 11.73 -3.36
N ALA A 41 -24.05 11.85 -3.19
CA ALA A 41 -25.05 10.97 -3.79
C ALA A 41 -24.80 10.69 -5.29
N GLY A 42 -24.89 9.42 -5.69
CA GLY A 42 -24.78 8.96 -7.08
C GLY A 42 -23.36 8.79 -7.64
N ARG A 43 -22.28 9.14 -6.91
CA ARG A 43 -20.91 9.11 -7.44
C ARG A 43 -20.08 7.84 -7.15
N LEU A 44 -20.72 6.74 -6.77
CA LEU A 44 -20.05 5.44 -6.56
C LEU A 44 -19.29 4.95 -7.79
N GLU A 45 -19.81 5.24 -9.00
CA GLU A 45 -19.13 4.91 -10.26
C GLU A 45 -17.75 5.57 -10.38
N ALA A 46 -17.57 6.79 -9.87
CA ALA A 46 -16.26 7.46 -9.92
C ALA A 46 -15.21 6.76 -9.04
N PHE A 47 -15.63 6.16 -7.90
CA PHE A 47 -14.74 5.35 -7.08
C PHE A 47 -14.37 4.04 -7.79
N THR A 48 -15.33 3.35 -8.42
CA THR A 48 -15.03 2.10 -9.15
C THR A 48 -14.19 2.37 -10.40
N GLN A 49 -14.47 3.44 -11.16
CA GLN A 49 -13.64 3.84 -12.31
C GLN A 49 -12.20 4.16 -11.89
N LEU A 50 -11.99 4.89 -10.78
CA LEU A 50 -10.66 5.17 -10.26
C LEU A 50 -9.92 3.89 -9.85
N LEU A 51 -10.55 3.02 -9.07
CA LEU A 51 -9.94 1.78 -8.57
C LEU A 51 -9.55 0.82 -9.70
N ASN A 52 -10.38 0.70 -10.75
CA ASN A 52 -10.08 -0.17 -11.89
C ASN A 52 -8.87 0.28 -12.74
N HIS A 53 -8.40 1.52 -12.58
CA HIS A 53 -7.25 2.08 -13.32
C HIS A 53 -6.02 2.33 -12.44
N LEU A 54 -6.09 2.03 -11.13
CA LEU A 54 -4.95 2.11 -10.22
C LEU A 54 -4.20 0.76 -10.21
N PRO A 55 -2.86 0.77 -10.26
CA PRO A 55 -2.06 -0.40 -9.88
C PRO A 55 -2.39 -0.85 -8.45
N THR A 56 -2.11 -2.10 -8.12
CA THR A 56 -2.33 -2.65 -6.77
C THR A 56 -1.16 -2.40 -5.82
N ASP A 57 -0.03 -1.91 -6.34
CA ASP A 57 1.26 -1.76 -5.68
C ASP A 57 1.71 -0.29 -5.50
N THR A 58 0.77 0.66 -5.60
CA THR A 58 1.01 2.13 -5.61
C THR A 58 1.91 2.71 -4.51
N GLY A 59 2.08 2.01 -3.40
CA GLY A 59 2.73 2.53 -2.19
C GLY A 59 1.88 3.55 -1.44
N MET A 60 0.58 3.64 -1.72
CA MET A 60 -0.36 4.60 -1.10
C MET A 60 -1.52 3.88 -0.41
N ALA A 61 -2.11 4.52 0.60
CA ALA A 61 -3.37 4.09 1.20
C ALA A 61 -4.53 4.97 0.70
N PHE A 62 -5.69 4.38 0.41
CA PHE A 62 -6.86 5.11 -0.09
C PHE A 62 -7.97 5.13 0.96
N VAL A 63 -8.52 6.31 1.25
CA VAL A 63 -9.56 6.51 2.27
C VAL A 63 -10.79 7.13 1.62
N MET A 64 -11.87 6.36 1.51
CA MET A 64 -13.07 6.70 0.74
C MET A 64 -14.24 7.09 1.64
N ILE A 65 -14.67 8.34 1.50
CA ILE A 65 -15.74 8.94 2.30
C ILE A 65 -16.91 9.23 1.36
N GLN A 66 -17.95 8.41 1.43
CA GLN A 66 -19.17 8.56 0.63
C GLN A 66 -20.30 9.10 1.52
N HIS A 67 -20.70 10.35 1.29
CA HIS A 67 -21.86 10.94 1.96
C HIS A 67 -23.14 10.39 1.32
N MET A 68 -23.76 9.39 1.94
CA MET A 68 -25.05 8.77 1.59
C MET A 68 -25.87 8.59 2.87
N ALA A 69 -27.19 8.75 2.78
CA ALA A 69 -28.11 8.76 3.94
C ALA A 69 -29.02 7.52 4.00
N SER A 70 -28.56 6.36 3.51
CA SER A 70 -29.34 5.12 3.39
C SER A 70 -28.84 4.05 4.35
N GLU A 71 -29.75 3.52 5.16
CA GLU A 71 -29.53 2.52 6.23
C GLU A 71 -29.21 1.09 5.71
N HIS A 72 -28.46 0.97 4.62
CA HIS A 72 -28.11 -0.31 4.00
C HIS A 72 -26.67 -0.71 4.33
N GLU A 73 -26.56 -1.78 5.12
CA GLU A 73 -25.35 -2.32 5.72
C GLU A 73 -24.22 -2.60 4.71
N SER A 74 -23.07 -1.94 4.93
CA SER A 74 -21.75 -2.09 4.25
C SER A 74 -21.71 -2.47 2.74
N ALA A 75 -22.65 -2.00 1.92
CA ALA A 75 -22.63 -2.30 0.48
C ALA A 75 -21.38 -1.76 -0.25
N LEU A 76 -20.76 -0.69 0.28
CA LEU A 76 -19.62 -0.01 -0.36
C LEU A 76 -18.36 -0.87 -0.41
N SER A 77 -18.00 -1.54 0.69
CA SER A 77 -16.81 -2.41 0.77
C SER A 77 -16.89 -3.53 -0.27
N VAL A 78 -18.04 -4.20 -0.35
CA VAL A 78 -18.33 -5.29 -1.30
C VAL A 78 -18.37 -4.83 -2.76
N ILE A 79 -18.83 -3.62 -3.06
CA ILE A 79 -18.85 -3.10 -4.43
C ILE A 79 -17.45 -2.66 -4.88
N LEU A 80 -16.70 -1.95 -4.02
CA LEU A 80 -15.35 -1.48 -4.35
C LEU A 80 -14.34 -2.63 -4.41
N GLY A 81 -14.51 -3.68 -3.59
CA GLY A 81 -13.73 -4.92 -3.67
C GLY A 81 -13.98 -5.78 -4.93
N ARG A 82 -14.82 -5.31 -5.87
CA ARG A 82 -14.96 -5.87 -7.23
C ARG A 82 -14.29 -4.99 -8.31
N ALA A 83 -13.73 -3.85 -7.91
CA ALA A 83 -13.13 -2.84 -8.79
C ALA A 83 -11.61 -2.71 -8.60
N THR A 84 -11.00 -3.52 -7.72
CA THR A 84 -9.55 -3.60 -7.52
C THR A 84 -9.20 -4.91 -6.79
N GLU A 85 -7.95 -5.36 -6.89
CA GLU A 85 -7.42 -6.46 -6.07
C GLU A 85 -6.78 -5.96 -4.75
N MET A 86 -6.65 -4.63 -4.57
CA MET A 86 -6.28 -4.07 -3.25
C MET A 86 -7.35 -4.44 -2.22
N PRO A 87 -6.99 -4.94 -1.02
CA PRO A 87 -7.99 -5.31 -0.04
C PRO A 87 -8.78 -4.08 0.44
N VAL A 88 -10.11 -4.24 0.52
CA VAL A 88 -11.05 -3.18 0.88
C VAL A 88 -11.64 -3.47 2.25
N HIS A 89 -11.39 -2.58 3.21
CA HIS A 89 -11.82 -2.68 4.60
C HIS A 89 -12.87 -1.63 4.92
N GLU A 90 -13.86 -1.97 5.74
CA GLU A 90 -14.59 -0.95 6.50
C GLU A 90 -13.72 -0.47 7.66
N ALA A 91 -13.54 0.84 7.80
CA ALA A 91 -12.65 1.42 8.79
C ALA A 91 -13.17 1.19 10.22
N GLN A 92 -12.28 0.82 11.12
CA GLN A 92 -12.58 0.58 12.54
C GLN A 92 -11.76 1.53 13.42
N ASP A 93 -12.24 1.81 14.63
CA ASP A 93 -11.49 2.64 15.59
C ASP A 93 -10.13 1.99 15.93
N GLY A 94 -9.09 2.81 16.05
CA GLY A 94 -7.70 2.36 16.23
C GLY A 94 -7.09 1.57 15.07
N MET A 95 -7.77 1.40 13.93
CA MET A 95 -7.26 0.62 12.79
C MET A 95 -6.01 1.27 12.18
N ALA A 96 -4.92 0.50 12.09
CA ALA A 96 -3.70 0.95 11.44
C ALA A 96 -3.89 1.08 9.92
N VAL A 97 -3.59 2.26 9.38
CA VAL A 97 -3.52 2.51 7.93
C VAL A 97 -2.22 1.90 7.38
N ALA A 98 -2.29 1.21 6.25
CA ALA A 98 -1.16 0.61 5.55
C ALA A 98 -1.26 0.89 4.02
N PRO A 99 -0.12 0.94 3.30
CA PRO A 99 -0.12 1.12 1.85
C PRO A 99 -0.73 -0.09 1.12
N ASN A 100 -1.21 0.15 -0.10
CA ASN A 100 -1.87 -0.82 -0.98
C ASN A 100 -3.16 -1.41 -0.39
N GLN A 101 -3.87 -0.59 0.40
CA GLN A 101 -5.16 -0.89 1.02
C GLN A 101 -6.19 0.20 0.70
N VAL A 102 -7.47 -0.17 0.68
CA VAL A 102 -8.59 0.77 0.59
C VAL A 102 -9.41 0.69 1.88
N TYR A 103 -9.76 1.84 2.45
CA TYR A 103 -10.57 1.98 3.65
C TYR A 103 -11.85 2.76 3.33
N VAL A 104 -13.02 2.20 3.62
CA VAL A 104 -14.31 2.89 3.48
C VAL A 104 -14.83 3.35 4.84
N ILE A 105 -15.48 4.52 4.87
CA ILE A 105 -16.18 5.00 6.07
C ILE A 105 -17.37 4.07 6.41
N PRO A 106 -17.52 3.59 7.66
CA PRO A 106 -18.72 2.85 8.07
C PRO A 106 -19.98 3.73 8.02
N PRO A 107 -21.18 3.13 7.85
CA PRO A 107 -22.45 3.87 7.84
C PRO A 107 -22.66 4.70 9.13
N ASN A 108 -23.24 5.89 8.98
CA ASN A 108 -23.60 6.81 10.08
C ASN A 108 -22.43 7.27 10.99
N ALA A 109 -21.18 7.07 10.56
CA ALA A 109 -19.98 7.43 11.32
C ALA A 109 -19.31 8.73 10.82
N SER A 110 -18.48 9.30 11.69
CA SER A 110 -17.40 10.23 11.33
C SER A 110 -16.07 9.48 11.40
N MET A 111 -15.12 9.84 10.53
CA MET A 111 -13.79 9.21 10.48
C MET A 111 -12.69 10.27 10.49
N THR A 112 -11.71 10.11 11.38
CA THR A 112 -10.46 10.87 11.42
C THR A 112 -9.30 9.98 10.97
N ALA A 113 -8.21 10.60 10.52
CA ALA A 113 -6.95 9.92 10.25
C ALA A 113 -5.86 10.64 11.05
N GLU A 114 -5.29 9.96 12.04
CA GLU A 114 -4.35 10.53 12.98
C GLU A 114 -2.96 9.92 12.82
N LYS A 115 -1.93 10.77 12.76
CA LYS A 115 -0.55 10.28 12.75
C LYS A 115 -0.12 9.95 14.17
N ALA A 116 0.24 8.68 14.41
CA ALA A 116 0.82 8.25 15.67
C ALA A 116 2.00 9.15 16.10
N PRO A 117 2.15 9.48 17.39
CA PRO A 117 3.21 10.36 17.86
C PRO A 117 4.58 9.75 17.56
N ALA A 118 5.44 10.52 16.88
CA ALA A 118 6.74 10.06 16.36
C ALA A 118 7.76 9.62 17.44
N HIS A 119 7.41 9.76 18.71
CA HIS A 119 8.06 9.18 19.88
C HIS A 119 7.10 9.38 21.07
N LEU A 120 6.94 8.35 21.91
CA LEU A 120 6.20 8.48 23.16
C LEU A 120 7.21 8.55 24.32
N PRO A 121 7.52 9.73 24.87
CA PRO A 121 8.51 9.86 25.93
C PRO A 121 7.95 9.28 27.23
N LEU A 122 8.64 8.27 27.78
CA LEU A 122 8.35 7.75 29.11
C LEU A 122 8.47 8.87 30.14
N ARG A 123 7.43 9.04 30.97
CA ARG A 123 7.46 9.89 32.17
C ARG A 123 7.46 8.99 33.40
N SER A 124 8.51 9.14 34.21
CA SER A 124 8.65 8.61 35.57
C SER A 124 7.88 9.45 36.58
#